data_AF-A0A9D8NL19-F1
#
_entry.id   AF-A0A9D8NL19-F1
#
_cell.length_a   1.000
_cell.length_b   1.000
_cell.length_c   1.000
_cell.angle_alpha   90.00
_cell.angle_beta   90.00
_cell.angle_gamma   90.00
#
_symmetry.space_group_name_H-M   'P 1'
#
loop_
_entity.id
_entity.type
_entity.pdbx_description
1 polymer ?
#
loop_
_entity_poly.entity_id
_entity_poly.type
_entity_poly.pdbx_seq_one_letter_code
_entity_poly.pdbx_strand_id
1 'polypeptide(L)'
;MTRCPRARSKSTRCDPRNPAPPVTTEMGVADFGARIFVAIRAASFRAGAAKVERNVRGANSLDPCAPAALNDAVRSQVQTSAPPRPHAIMKNSARLPFLVALASVALTLHAEAAAKKMLVITQSKGFTHNPVKRPAPDQLCLVEQTLNDIGRKSGLFETVNSQDSIAALTRENLAQFDAVFFYTTGVLLPAGDPREALTDFVKSGRAFLGAHSATDTFHGGGGFPGYVQMINGSFAGHPWNAGNTCSFVNHEPSHPTVKMFPAEFQWKDEIYQYNNYDPKTVRVLLSLDMSKTSPKMPYHVPVCWVREFGSGRLFYTNLGHNDATWKDATFHEHLLAGFRWATKLDNGPATPNPDVQAAEYVKGVAVVAAGAAKKDWQPIAAKAAKKSADAAWFAKLVADVEAWRKAPTPDAKKASPEEVQSAAAKKSDLLAALLAHLEK
;
A
#
# COMPACT_ATOMS: atom_id res chain seq x y z
N MET A 1 -43.90 37.15 -30.91
CA MET A 1 -43.62 37.05 -29.46
C MET A 1 -44.33 35.82 -28.94
N THR A 2 -43.63 34.83 -28.40
CA THR A 2 -44.22 33.52 -28.07
C THR A 2 -43.52 32.91 -26.86
N ARG A 3 -44.25 32.16 -26.01
CA ARG A 3 -43.84 31.82 -24.65
C ARG A 3 -42.85 30.65 -24.57
N CYS A 4 -41.93 30.72 -23.60
CA CYS A 4 -41.08 29.60 -23.18
C CYS A 4 -41.83 28.64 -22.24
N PRO A 5 -41.70 27.31 -22.42
CA PRO A 5 -42.02 26.30 -21.40
C PRO A 5 -40.75 25.71 -20.75
N ARG A 6 -40.81 25.46 -19.43
CA ARG A 6 -39.71 24.82 -18.67
C ARG A 6 -39.60 23.32 -18.97
N ALA A 7 -38.40 22.84 -19.31
CA ALA A 7 -38.12 21.41 -19.37
C ALA A 7 -37.94 20.80 -17.95
N ARG A 8 -38.54 19.63 -17.69
CA ARG A 8 -38.30 18.86 -16.46
C ARG A 8 -37.18 17.85 -16.66
N SER A 9 -36.14 17.88 -15.83
CA SER A 9 -35.10 16.84 -15.78
C SER A 9 -35.70 15.52 -15.25
N LYS A 10 -35.68 14.45 -16.05
CA LYS A 10 -35.97 13.09 -15.59
C LYS A 10 -34.68 12.46 -15.03
N SER A 11 -34.63 12.18 -13.73
CA SER A 11 -33.59 11.33 -13.16
C SER A 11 -33.85 9.86 -13.52
N THR A 12 -33.00 9.26 -14.35
CA THR A 12 -33.02 7.81 -14.59
C THR A 12 -32.54 7.07 -13.34
N ARG A 13 -33.38 6.18 -12.79
CA ARG A 13 -33.01 5.26 -11.71
C ARG A 13 -32.47 3.98 -12.34
N CYS A 14 -31.42 3.39 -11.75
CA CYS A 14 -30.97 2.05 -12.11
C CYS A 14 -31.97 1.00 -11.61
N ASP A 15 -32.25 -0.01 -12.44
CA ASP A 15 -33.15 -1.12 -12.17
C ASP A 15 -32.35 -2.37 -11.73
N PRO A 16 -32.49 -2.84 -10.48
CA PRO A 16 -31.66 -3.93 -9.94
C PRO A 16 -32.26 -5.31 -10.27
N ARG A 17 -32.28 -5.69 -11.56
CA ARG A 17 -32.88 -6.96 -12.03
C ARG A 17 -31.99 -7.79 -12.94
N ASN A 18 -30.89 -8.33 -12.39
CA ASN A 18 -30.43 -9.68 -12.76
C ASN A 18 -29.54 -10.30 -11.67
N PRO A 19 -30.01 -11.29 -10.89
CA PRO A 19 -29.15 -12.06 -9.99
C PRO A 19 -28.35 -13.09 -10.80
N ALA A 20 -27.02 -13.05 -10.72
CA ALA A 20 -26.19 -14.10 -11.30
C ALA A 20 -26.43 -15.45 -10.56
N PRO A 21 -26.47 -16.59 -11.27
CA PRO A 21 -26.68 -17.89 -10.66
C PRO A 21 -25.49 -18.28 -9.75
N PRO A 22 -25.72 -19.10 -8.70
CA PRO A 22 -24.68 -19.50 -7.77
C PRO A 22 -23.69 -20.49 -8.43
N VAL A 23 -22.51 -20.01 -8.78
CA VAL A 23 -21.39 -20.88 -9.21
C VAL A 23 -20.73 -21.48 -7.97
N THR A 24 -21.07 -22.74 -7.67
CA THR A 24 -20.40 -23.54 -6.65
C THR A 24 -18.93 -23.74 -7.00
N THR A 25 -18.05 -23.04 -6.30
CA THR A 25 -16.60 -23.27 -6.33
C THR A 25 -16.14 -23.66 -4.92
N GLU A 26 -15.92 -24.96 -4.71
CA GLU A 26 -15.39 -25.50 -3.46
C GLU A 26 -13.89 -25.17 -3.31
N MET A 27 -13.60 -23.95 -2.86
CA MET A 27 -12.34 -23.62 -2.16
C MET A 27 -12.67 -22.95 -0.83
N GLY A 28 -13.51 -23.62 -0.04
CA GLY A 28 -14.02 -23.12 1.23
C GLY A 28 -13.14 -23.46 2.43
N VAL A 29 -12.70 -22.41 3.15
CA VAL A 29 -12.27 -22.42 4.57
C VAL A 29 -10.96 -23.18 4.91
N ALA A 30 -10.78 -24.44 4.48
CA ALA A 30 -9.68 -25.31 4.93
C ALA A 30 -8.27 -24.74 4.65
N ASP A 31 -8.11 -24.08 3.50
CA ASP A 31 -6.82 -23.63 2.98
C ASP A 31 -6.27 -22.38 3.72
N PHE A 32 -7.15 -21.62 4.40
CA PHE A 32 -6.77 -20.41 5.15
C PHE A 32 -5.93 -20.75 6.39
N GLY A 33 -6.27 -21.84 7.08
CA GLY A 33 -5.52 -22.37 8.21
C GLY A 33 -4.30 -23.19 7.77
N ALA A 34 -4.46 -24.12 6.81
CA ALA A 34 -3.40 -25.04 6.41
C ALA A 34 -2.14 -24.33 5.88
N ARG A 35 -2.29 -23.26 5.08
CA ARG A 35 -1.15 -22.52 4.49
C ARG A 35 -0.31 -21.72 5.50
N ILE A 36 -0.69 -21.66 6.77
CA ILE A 36 0.13 -21.03 7.82
C ILE A 36 1.37 -21.91 8.14
N PHE A 37 1.25 -23.23 8.01
CA PHE A 37 2.23 -24.18 8.58
C PHE A 37 3.57 -24.25 7.83
N VAL A 38 3.55 -24.17 6.49
CA VAL A 38 4.75 -24.41 5.65
C VAL A 38 5.78 -23.28 5.78
N ALA A 39 5.33 -22.01 5.87
CA ALA A 39 6.22 -20.85 5.89
C ALA A 39 6.97 -20.66 7.23
N ILE A 40 6.34 -20.99 8.35
CA ILE A 40 6.93 -20.79 9.69
C ILE A 40 8.20 -21.66 9.87
N ARG A 41 8.19 -22.91 9.39
CA ARG A 41 9.42 -23.73 9.38
C ARG A 41 10.50 -23.14 8.47
N ALA A 42 10.15 -22.61 7.30
CA ALA A 42 11.12 -22.08 6.34
C ALA A 42 11.82 -20.80 6.84
N ALA A 43 11.10 -19.92 7.55
CA ALA A 43 11.67 -18.72 8.16
C ALA A 43 12.68 -19.09 9.26
N SER A 44 12.28 -19.97 10.19
CA SER A 44 13.14 -20.42 11.30
C SER A 44 14.41 -21.13 10.83
N PHE A 45 14.34 -21.91 9.73
CA PHE A 45 15.52 -22.59 9.18
C PHE A 45 16.52 -21.63 8.51
N ARG A 46 16.05 -20.55 7.87
CA ARG A 46 16.93 -19.56 7.21
C ARG A 46 17.62 -18.60 8.20
N ALA A 47 17.06 -18.40 9.38
CA ALA A 47 17.69 -17.58 10.43
C ALA A 47 18.92 -18.23 11.08
N GLY A 48 19.03 -19.57 11.04
CA GLY A 48 20.09 -20.32 11.73
C GLY A 48 21.42 -20.47 10.98
N ALA A 49 21.52 -20.04 9.72
CA ALA A 49 22.59 -20.45 8.80
C ALA A 49 23.40 -19.28 8.21
N ALA A 50 23.84 -18.32 9.04
CA ALA A 50 24.50 -17.09 8.56
C ALA A 50 25.58 -16.48 9.49
N LYS A 51 26.39 -17.27 10.23
CA LYS A 51 27.50 -16.68 11.03
C LYS A 51 28.69 -17.59 11.37
N VAL A 52 29.45 -18.08 10.37
CA VAL A 52 30.82 -18.58 10.58
C VAL A 52 31.72 -18.20 9.39
N GLU A 53 32.67 -17.26 9.59
CA GLU A 53 34.01 -17.27 8.96
C GLU A 53 34.88 -16.10 9.45
N ARG A 54 36.01 -16.40 10.13
CA ARG A 54 37.37 -15.82 9.94
C ARG A 54 38.34 -16.11 11.11
N ASN A 55 39.31 -16.99 10.82
CA ASN A 55 40.69 -17.11 11.31
C ASN A 55 41.12 -16.61 12.71
N VAL A 56 41.25 -17.57 13.63
CA VAL A 56 42.51 -18.05 14.27
C VAL A 56 43.65 -17.04 14.56
N ARG A 57 43.90 -16.82 15.87
CA ARG A 57 45.18 -16.73 16.64
C ARG A 57 44.89 -16.01 17.97
N GLY A 58 45.30 -16.44 19.18
CA GLY A 58 45.90 -17.69 19.65
C GLY A 58 46.34 -17.58 21.13
N ALA A 59 46.37 -18.71 21.86
CA ALA A 59 46.94 -18.93 23.21
C ALA A 59 46.23 -18.38 24.50
N ASN A 60 46.16 -19.27 25.50
CA ASN A 60 46.30 -19.09 26.96
C ASN A 60 45.25 -18.36 27.84
N SER A 61 44.30 -19.16 28.36
CA SER A 61 44.16 -19.57 29.79
C SER A 61 43.77 -18.60 30.94
N LEU A 62 42.78 -19.06 31.73
CA LEU A 62 42.43 -18.76 33.15
C LEU A 62 41.72 -17.45 33.53
N ASP A 63 40.40 -17.58 33.77
CA ASP A 63 39.61 -17.27 35.00
C ASP A 63 39.70 -15.92 35.77
N PRO A 64 38.63 -15.51 36.51
CA PRO A 64 38.24 -14.09 36.56
C PRO A 64 38.27 -13.40 37.94
N CYS A 65 38.28 -12.05 37.93
CA CYS A 65 37.74 -11.23 39.03
C CYS A 65 37.24 -9.83 38.56
N ALA A 66 36.75 -9.03 39.51
CA ALA A 66 35.87 -7.87 39.32
C ALA A 66 36.58 -6.47 39.33
N PRO A 67 35.88 -5.34 39.05
CA PRO A 67 36.52 -4.09 38.59
C PRO A 67 36.71 -2.99 39.66
N ALA A 68 37.54 -1.99 39.32
CA ALA A 68 37.61 -0.65 39.93
C ALA A 68 38.03 0.41 38.87
N ALA A 69 38.08 1.70 39.21
CA ALA A 69 38.20 2.81 38.24
C ALA A 69 39.12 3.98 38.74
N LEU A 70 39.06 5.10 38.00
CA LEU A 70 39.60 6.46 38.23
C LEU A 70 40.91 6.90 37.51
N ASN A 71 40.96 8.23 37.36
CA ASN A 71 41.99 9.11 36.80
C ASN A 71 43.27 9.13 37.70
N ASP A 72 44.35 9.91 37.49
CA ASP A 72 44.45 11.27 36.92
C ASP A 72 45.87 11.66 36.44
N ALA A 73 46.04 12.89 35.94
CA ALA A 73 47.21 13.34 35.17
C ALA A 73 48.31 14.10 35.96
N VAL A 74 49.55 14.09 35.43
CA VAL A 74 50.70 14.94 35.85
C VAL A 74 51.44 15.52 34.62
N ARG A 75 52.29 16.54 34.78
CA ARG A 75 52.49 17.64 33.80
C ARG A 75 53.94 18.17 33.71
N SER A 76 54.46 18.40 32.48
CA SER A 76 55.65 19.24 32.13
C SER A 76 57.04 18.78 32.66
N GLN A 77 58.25 19.26 32.31
CA GLN A 77 58.82 20.43 31.56
C GLN A 77 60.09 19.96 30.72
N VAL A 78 61.09 20.79 30.35
CA VAL A 78 61.21 21.73 29.18
C VAL A 78 62.70 22.15 28.93
N GLN A 79 63.04 22.70 27.73
CA GLN A 79 64.22 23.56 27.34
C GLN A 79 65.65 23.02 26.98
N THR A 80 66.06 23.32 25.72
CA THR A 80 67.39 23.83 25.21
C THR A 80 68.70 22.98 25.33
N SER A 81 69.81 23.22 24.61
CA SER A 81 70.29 24.29 23.66
C SER A 81 71.23 23.74 22.52
N ALA A 82 71.61 24.59 21.54
CA ALA A 82 72.52 24.31 20.39
C ALA A 82 73.75 25.29 20.40
N PRO A 83 74.60 25.53 19.34
CA PRO A 83 74.65 25.10 17.93
C PRO A 83 75.87 24.17 17.62
N PRO A 84 76.96 24.41 16.80
CA PRO A 84 77.47 25.57 16.03
C PRO A 84 77.56 25.33 14.47
N ARG A 85 78.55 25.94 13.77
CA ARG A 85 78.84 26.00 12.30
C ARG A 85 80.36 26.32 12.09
N PRO A 86 81.05 26.15 10.91
CA PRO A 86 80.76 26.86 9.63
C PRO A 86 81.29 26.30 8.27
N HIS A 87 81.03 27.08 7.19
CA HIS A 87 81.70 27.19 5.86
C HIS A 87 81.81 26.03 4.85
N ALA A 88 81.25 26.23 3.65
CA ALA A 88 81.90 26.06 2.32
C ALA A 88 81.05 26.72 1.21
N ILE A 89 81.61 26.89 0.00
CA ILE A 89 80.97 27.52 -1.19
C ILE A 89 81.15 26.64 -2.42
N MET A 90 80.10 26.43 -3.23
CA MET A 90 80.22 26.39 -4.71
C MET A 90 78.86 26.48 -5.42
N LYS A 91 78.89 26.89 -6.69
CA LYS A 91 77.72 27.01 -7.58
C LYS A 91 77.57 25.74 -8.41
N ASN A 92 76.34 25.32 -8.74
CA ASN A 92 76.10 24.67 -10.03
C ASN A 92 74.65 24.82 -10.52
N SER A 93 74.45 24.61 -11.82
CA SER A 93 73.24 25.04 -12.53
C SER A 93 72.23 23.93 -12.79
N ALA A 94 70.95 24.19 -12.49
CA ALA A 94 69.82 23.42 -13.03
C ALA A 94 68.64 24.36 -13.29
N ARG A 95 68.11 24.37 -14.53
CA ARG A 95 66.88 25.10 -14.87
C ARG A 95 65.69 24.20 -14.53
N LEU A 96 64.86 24.59 -13.56
CA LEU A 96 63.58 23.92 -13.32
C LEU A 96 62.52 24.54 -14.26
N PRO A 97 61.86 23.75 -15.13
CA PRO A 97 60.88 24.27 -16.07
C PRO A 97 59.55 24.62 -15.39
N PHE A 98 58.78 25.49 -16.05
CA PHE A 98 57.39 25.80 -15.72
C PHE A 98 56.54 24.51 -15.60
N LEU A 99 55.95 24.27 -14.44
CA LEU A 99 54.79 23.40 -14.31
C LEU A 99 53.53 24.26 -14.17
N VAL A 100 52.88 24.52 -15.30
CA VAL A 100 51.55 25.13 -15.31
C VAL A 100 50.59 24.12 -14.71
N ALA A 101 50.04 24.42 -13.53
CA ALA A 101 48.97 23.65 -12.95
C ALA A 101 47.68 23.85 -13.78
N LEU A 102 47.45 23.00 -14.78
CA LEU A 102 46.14 22.87 -15.39
C LEU A 102 45.17 22.39 -14.31
N ALA A 103 44.36 23.32 -13.79
CA ALA A 103 43.20 22.98 -12.99
C ALA A 103 42.18 22.29 -13.89
N SER A 104 42.28 20.96 -13.99
CA SER A 104 41.34 20.12 -14.71
C SER A 104 39.96 20.18 -14.04
N VAL A 105 39.17 21.21 -14.38
CA VAL A 105 37.77 21.30 -14.01
C VAL A 105 37.03 20.19 -14.74
N ALA A 106 36.96 19.03 -14.11
CA ALA A 106 36.13 17.93 -14.56
C ALA A 106 34.66 18.34 -14.40
N LEU A 107 34.08 18.95 -15.43
CA LEU A 107 32.64 19.09 -15.53
C LEU A 107 32.03 17.69 -15.57
N THR A 108 31.60 17.21 -14.40
CA THR A 108 30.71 16.06 -14.30
C THR A 108 29.35 16.49 -14.86
N LEU A 109 29.24 16.40 -16.19
CA LEU A 109 27.99 16.35 -16.92
C LEU A 109 27.17 15.19 -16.34
N HIS A 110 26.38 15.51 -15.33
CA HIS A 110 25.30 14.65 -14.88
C HIS A 110 24.32 14.62 -16.03
N ALA A 111 24.38 13.56 -16.82
CA ALA A 111 23.34 13.25 -17.79
C ALA A 111 22.05 13.10 -16.99
N GLU A 112 21.20 14.11 -17.06
CA GLU A 112 19.92 14.14 -16.35
C GLU A 112 19.12 12.92 -16.80
N ALA A 113 18.86 12.02 -15.84
CA ALA A 113 18.33 10.70 -16.16
C ALA A 113 16.94 10.86 -16.79
N ALA A 114 16.82 10.46 -18.06
CA ALA A 114 15.65 10.72 -18.88
C ALA A 114 14.35 10.35 -18.15
N ALA A 115 13.36 11.25 -18.21
CA ALA A 115 12.09 11.10 -17.51
C ALA A 115 11.45 9.74 -17.83
N LYS A 116 11.01 9.06 -16.77
CA LYS A 116 10.42 7.72 -16.88
C LYS A 116 9.09 7.76 -17.62
N LYS A 117 8.71 6.68 -18.30
CA LYS A 117 7.42 6.64 -19.00
C LYS A 117 6.37 5.87 -18.20
N MET A 118 5.24 6.51 -17.94
CA MET A 118 4.08 5.89 -17.26
C MET A 118 2.88 5.79 -18.20
N LEU A 119 2.38 4.56 -18.38
CA LEU A 119 1.13 4.31 -19.09
C LEU A 119 -0.03 4.45 -18.10
N VAL A 120 -0.89 5.44 -18.31
CA VAL A 120 -2.07 5.73 -17.48
C VAL A 120 -3.30 5.18 -18.18
N ILE A 121 -3.97 4.20 -17.57
CA ILE A 121 -5.23 3.64 -18.08
C ILE A 121 -6.38 4.14 -17.20
N THR A 122 -7.37 4.79 -17.82
CA THR A 122 -8.58 5.30 -17.13
C THR A 122 -9.89 4.70 -17.63
N GLN A 123 -9.82 3.55 -18.31
CA GLN A 123 -11.00 2.88 -18.88
C GLN A 123 -11.91 2.25 -17.80
N SER A 124 -13.19 2.60 -17.83
CA SER A 124 -14.25 1.95 -17.07
C SER A 124 -15.15 1.10 -17.97
N LYS A 125 -15.41 -0.16 -17.59
CA LYS A 125 -16.47 -1.01 -18.16
C LYS A 125 -17.47 -1.38 -17.07
N GLY A 126 -18.54 -0.62 -16.96
CA GLY A 126 -19.51 -0.69 -15.85
C GLY A 126 -19.73 0.69 -15.27
N PHE A 127 -19.64 0.82 -13.94
CA PHE A 127 -19.67 2.14 -13.31
C PHE A 127 -18.47 2.99 -13.74
N THR A 128 -18.71 4.28 -13.98
CA THR A 128 -17.69 5.25 -14.39
C THR A 128 -17.69 6.40 -13.39
N HIS A 129 -16.67 6.47 -12.54
CA HIS A 129 -16.47 7.54 -11.56
C HIS A 129 -16.28 8.90 -12.24
N ASN A 130 -16.50 10.00 -11.52
CA ASN A 130 -16.36 11.34 -12.08
C ASN A 130 -14.92 11.70 -12.51
N PRO A 131 -13.86 11.38 -11.73
CA PRO A 131 -12.49 11.77 -12.09
C PRO A 131 -11.97 11.20 -13.42
N VAL A 132 -12.56 10.11 -13.93
CA VAL A 132 -12.16 9.46 -15.20
C VAL A 132 -13.04 9.83 -16.40
N LYS A 133 -14.00 10.76 -16.26
CA LYS A 133 -14.81 11.22 -17.40
C LYS A 133 -14.03 12.24 -18.23
N ARG A 134 -13.57 11.83 -19.40
CA ARG A 134 -13.06 12.74 -20.44
C ARG A 134 -14.23 13.60 -20.97
N PRO A 135 -14.09 14.94 -21.08
CA PRO A 135 -15.16 15.78 -21.65
C PRO A 135 -15.36 15.56 -23.17
N ALA A 136 -14.28 15.24 -23.87
CA ALA A 136 -14.22 14.86 -25.29
C ALA A 136 -13.07 13.84 -25.50
N PRO A 137 -13.04 13.04 -26.57
CA PRO A 137 -12.07 11.95 -26.73
C PRO A 137 -10.59 12.39 -26.69
N ASP A 138 -10.32 13.59 -27.20
CA ASP A 138 -9.04 14.28 -27.28
C ASP A 138 -8.63 14.99 -25.97
N GLN A 139 -9.56 15.15 -25.02
CA GLN A 139 -9.33 15.85 -23.75
C GLN A 139 -9.08 14.87 -22.60
N LEU A 140 -8.05 15.14 -21.80
CA LEU A 140 -7.70 14.35 -20.62
C LEU A 140 -8.78 14.48 -19.52
N CYS A 141 -9.07 13.40 -18.80
CA CYS A 141 -9.88 13.44 -17.59
C CYS A 141 -9.09 13.97 -16.37
N LEU A 142 -9.74 14.18 -15.23
CA LEU A 142 -9.10 14.75 -14.04
C LEU A 142 -7.92 13.91 -13.52
N VAL A 143 -8.01 12.58 -13.57
CA VAL A 143 -6.91 11.66 -13.21
C VAL A 143 -5.70 11.86 -14.12
N GLU A 144 -5.93 11.89 -15.44
CA GLU A 144 -4.90 12.02 -16.46
C GLU A 144 -4.23 13.40 -16.44
N GLN A 145 -5.02 14.47 -16.26
CA GLN A 145 -4.51 15.82 -16.04
C GLN A 145 -3.63 15.87 -14.79
N THR A 146 -4.09 15.32 -13.66
CA THR A 146 -3.36 15.35 -12.39
C THR A 146 -2.02 14.61 -12.47
N LEU A 147 -2.00 13.41 -13.05
CA LEU A 147 -0.76 12.63 -13.17
C LEU A 147 0.23 13.26 -14.15
N ASN A 148 -0.25 13.81 -15.28
CA ASN A 148 0.58 14.59 -16.20
C ASN A 148 1.21 15.80 -15.48
N ASP A 149 0.42 16.54 -14.70
CA ASP A 149 0.90 17.71 -13.98
C ASP A 149 1.91 17.35 -12.87
N ILE A 150 1.74 16.21 -12.18
CA ILE A 150 2.70 15.69 -11.19
C ILE A 150 4.02 15.29 -11.87
N GLY A 151 3.96 14.59 -13.00
CA GLY A 151 5.14 14.22 -13.79
C GLY A 151 5.91 15.45 -14.26
N ARG A 152 5.21 16.37 -14.91
CA ARG A 152 5.73 17.65 -15.42
C ARG A 152 6.32 18.56 -14.32
N LYS A 153 5.69 18.64 -13.14
CA LYS A 153 6.19 19.46 -12.01
C LYS A 153 7.39 18.84 -11.30
N SER A 154 7.54 17.52 -11.35
CA SER A 154 8.64 16.80 -10.68
C SER A 154 9.83 16.50 -11.60
N GLY A 155 9.64 16.54 -12.92
CA GLY A 155 10.64 16.13 -13.92
C GLY A 155 10.87 14.62 -13.99
N LEU A 156 10.22 13.82 -13.14
CA LEU A 156 10.55 12.40 -12.97
C LEU A 156 9.90 11.48 -14.00
N PHE A 157 8.77 11.89 -14.59
CA PHE A 157 8.04 11.06 -15.54
C PHE A 157 7.12 11.81 -16.51
N GLU A 158 6.86 11.17 -17.66
CA GLU A 158 5.85 11.55 -18.65
C GLU A 158 4.66 10.57 -18.59
N THR A 159 3.44 11.03 -18.91
CA THR A 159 2.24 10.18 -19.00
C THR A 159 1.79 9.95 -20.44
N VAL A 160 1.53 8.69 -20.79
CA VAL A 160 0.74 8.32 -21.97
C VAL A 160 -0.62 7.86 -21.49
N ASN A 161 -1.70 8.52 -21.92
CA ASN A 161 -3.02 8.42 -21.29
C ASN A 161 -4.05 7.74 -22.22
N SER A 162 -4.59 6.58 -21.83
CA SER A 162 -5.52 5.79 -22.64
C SER A 162 -6.83 5.42 -21.92
N GLN A 163 -7.93 5.43 -22.69
CA GLN A 163 -9.20 4.79 -22.33
C GLN A 163 -9.55 3.59 -23.23
N ASP A 164 -8.59 3.12 -24.05
CA ASP A 164 -8.60 1.81 -24.68
C ASP A 164 -7.50 0.94 -24.07
N SER A 165 -7.90 -0.04 -23.24
CA SER A 165 -6.97 -0.99 -22.64
C SER A 165 -6.47 -2.05 -23.63
N ILE A 166 -7.25 -2.38 -24.67
CA ILE A 166 -6.94 -3.45 -25.62
C ILE A 166 -5.79 -3.01 -26.52
N ALA A 167 -5.85 -1.78 -27.04
CA ALA A 167 -4.75 -1.17 -27.78
C ALA A 167 -3.53 -0.86 -26.90
N ALA A 168 -3.74 -0.48 -25.63
CA ALA A 168 -2.66 0.02 -24.78
C ALA A 168 -1.84 -1.05 -24.03
N LEU A 169 -2.42 -2.21 -23.71
CA LEU A 169 -1.77 -3.21 -22.82
C LEU A 169 -1.07 -4.36 -23.55
N THR A 170 -0.78 -4.25 -24.85
CA THR A 170 -0.02 -5.26 -25.58
C THR A 170 1.44 -5.33 -25.10
N ARG A 171 2.13 -6.47 -25.32
CA ARG A 171 3.52 -6.67 -24.87
C ARG A 171 4.48 -5.68 -25.53
N GLU A 172 4.22 -5.36 -26.80
CA GLU A 172 4.98 -4.45 -27.64
C GLU A 172 4.83 -3.01 -27.15
N ASN A 173 3.60 -2.57 -26.87
CA ASN A 173 3.36 -1.23 -26.36
C ASN A 173 3.89 -1.06 -24.93
N LEU A 174 3.74 -2.09 -24.08
CA LEU A 174 4.23 -2.09 -22.69
C LEU A 174 5.76 -1.99 -22.58
N ALA A 175 6.52 -2.47 -23.57
CA ALA A 175 7.99 -2.49 -23.52
C ALA A 175 8.64 -1.11 -23.29
N GLN A 176 8.01 -0.03 -23.77
CA GLN A 176 8.54 1.34 -23.65
C GLN A 176 8.32 2.00 -22.27
N PHE A 177 7.56 1.38 -21.36
CA PHE A 177 7.14 1.98 -20.09
C PHE A 177 7.94 1.49 -18.88
N ASP A 178 8.17 2.39 -17.92
CA ASP A 178 8.69 2.07 -16.58
C ASP A 178 7.58 1.68 -15.60
N ALA A 179 6.38 2.22 -15.80
CA ALA A 179 5.25 2.10 -14.89
C ALA A 179 3.91 1.99 -15.64
N VAL A 180 2.95 1.33 -15.01
CA VAL A 180 1.52 1.35 -15.38
C VAL A 180 0.71 1.90 -14.21
N PHE A 181 -0.19 2.85 -14.48
CA PHE A 181 -1.14 3.39 -13.51
C PHE A 181 -2.58 3.05 -13.91
N PHE A 182 -3.35 2.46 -12.99
CA PHE A 182 -4.76 2.14 -13.19
C PHE A 182 -5.68 3.00 -12.31
N TYR A 183 -6.65 3.66 -12.95
CA TYR A 183 -7.95 4.00 -12.37
C TYR A 183 -9.02 3.42 -13.30
N THR A 184 -9.38 2.17 -13.09
CA THR A 184 -10.16 1.38 -14.07
C THR A 184 -11.34 0.68 -13.41
N THR A 185 -12.25 0.11 -14.20
CA THR A 185 -13.41 -0.64 -13.68
C THR A 185 -13.75 -1.81 -14.60
N GLY A 186 -14.08 -2.98 -14.03
CA GLY A 186 -14.62 -4.14 -14.76
C GLY A 186 -13.60 -4.94 -15.58
N VAL A 187 -14.09 -5.63 -16.62
CA VAL A 187 -13.33 -6.64 -17.38
C VAL A 187 -12.76 -6.05 -18.67
N LEU A 188 -11.61 -5.40 -18.57
CA LEU A 188 -11.03 -4.56 -19.64
C LEU A 188 -10.60 -5.33 -20.89
N LEU A 189 -10.05 -6.53 -20.73
CA LEU A 189 -9.38 -7.31 -21.79
C LEU A 189 -10.05 -8.68 -22.04
N PRO A 190 -9.88 -9.31 -23.23
CA PRO A 190 -10.20 -10.73 -23.44
C PRO A 190 -9.34 -11.65 -22.56
N ALA A 191 -9.69 -12.93 -22.44
CA ALA A 191 -8.89 -13.92 -21.71
C ALA A 191 -7.64 -14.34 -22.53
N GLY A 192 -6.59 -14.80 -21.84
CA GLY A 192 -5.25 -14.94 -22.43
C GLY A 192 -4.54 -13.59 -22.55
N ASP A 193 -3.62 -13.45 -23.49
CA ASP A 193 -3.06 -12.13 -23.82
C ASP A 193 -4.14 -11.20 -24.40
N PRO A 194 -4.08 -9.88 -24.12
CA PRO A 194 -2.98 -9.17 -23.46
C PRO A 194 -3.09 -9.05 -21.92
N ARG A 195 -3.87 -9.91 -21.22
CA ARG A 195 -3.92 -9.85 -19.74
C ARG A 195 -2.61 -10.27 -19.08
N GLU A 196 -1.98 -11.31 -19.61
CA GLU A 196 -0.77 -11.87 -19.00
C GLU A 196 0.42 -10.91 -19.16
N ALA A 197 0.50 -10.24 -20.32
CA ALA A 197 1.40 -9.11 -20.59
C ALA A 197 1.48 -8.08 -19.43
N LEU A 198 0.34 -7.70 -18.83
CA LEU A 198 0.30 -6.78 -17.68
C LEU A 198 0.99 -7.36 -16.44
N THR A 199 0.71 -8.62 -16.10
CA THR A 199 1.35 -9.24 -14.91
C THR A 199 2.82 -9.55 -15.16
N ASP A 200 3.20 -9.91 -16.39
CA ASP A 200 4.59 -10.18 -16.78
C ASP A 200 5.43 -8.89 -16.81
N PHE A 201 4.86 -7.77 -17.27
CA PHE A 201 5.45 -6.44 -17.18
C PHE A 201 5.86 -6.11 -15.74
N VAL A 202 4.96 -6.31 -14.77
CA VAL A 202 5.29 -6.12 -13.34
C VAL A 202 6.34 -7.13 -12.88
N LYS A 203 6.15 -8.44 -13.13
CA LYS A 203 7.13 -9.49 -12.75
C LYS A 203 8.54 -9.20 -13.26
N SER A 204 8.68 -8.59 -14.44
CA SER A 204 9.98 -8.27 -15.06
C SER A 204 10.79 -7.21 -14.32
N GLY A 205 10.17 -6.40 -13.46
CA GLY A 205 10.85 -5.32 -12.72
C GLY A 205 10.16 -3.96 -12.78
N ARG A 206 9.12 -3.81 -13.60
CA ARG A 206 8.40 -2.55 -13.80
C ARG A 206 7.40 -2.26 -12.68
N ALA A 207 6.97 -1.01 -12.57
CA ALA A 207 6.09 -0.54 -11.51
C ALA A 207 4.60 -0.71 -11.87
N PHE A 208 3.78 -1.06 -10.88
CA PHE A 208 2.32 -0.93 -10.95
C PHE A 208 1.82 0.05 -9.89
N LEU A 209 0.92 0.94 -10.30
CA LEU A 209 0.20 1.85 -9.43
C LEU A 209 -1.30 1.67 -9.63
N GLY A 210 -2.06 1.66 -8.54
CA GLY A 210 -3.53 1.68 -8.59
C GLY A 210 -4.11 2.71 -7.63
N ALA A 211 -5.11 3.46 -8.08
CA ALA A 211 -5.94 4.29 -7.21
C ALA A 211 -7.40 3.79 -7.21
N HIS A 212 -8.07 3.95 -6.07
CA HIS A 212 -9.48 3.69 -5.80
C HIS A 212 -10.03 2.44 -6.52
N SER A 213 -10.63 2.62 -7.71
CA SER A 213 -11.33 1.57 -8.46
C SER A 213 -10.43 0.53 -9.12
N ALA A 214 -9.10 0.62 -9.05
CA ALA A 214 -8.21 -0.42 -9.54
C ALA A 214 -8.57 -1.83 -8.99
N THR A 215 -8.98 -1.95 -7.72
CA THR A 215 -9.49 -3.22 -7.13
C THR A 215 -10.90 -3.62 -7.60
N ASP A 216 -11.65 -2.72 -8.24
CA ASP A 216 -12.93 -2.96 -8.92
C ASP A 216 -12.72 -3.35 -10.41
N THR A 217 -11.48 -3.72 -10.76
CA THR A 217 -11.08 -4.21 -12.08
C THR A 217 -10.82 -5.71 -12.05
N PHE A 218 -11.19 -6.42 -13.11
CA PHE A 218 -10.94 -7.85 -13.32
C PHE A 218 -11.43 -8.84 -12.23
N HIS A 219 -12.37 -8.46 -11.37
CA HIS A 219 -13.06 -9.42 -10.49
C HIS A 219 -14.31 -10.02 -11.15
N GLY A 220 -14.92 -11.01 -10.49
CA GLY A 220 -16.17 -11.63 -10.93
C GLY A 220 -16.06 -12.50 -12.20
N GLY A 221 -17.22 -12.72 -12.84
CA GLY A 221 -17.33 -13.53 -14.04
C GLY A 221 -16.54 -12.96 -15.22
N GLY A 222 -15.71 -13.78 -15.86
CA GLY A 222 -14.77 -13.33 -16.90
C GLY A 222 -13.56 -12.53 -16.38
N GLY A 223 -13.42 -12.39 -15.06
CA GLY A 223 -12.29 -11.72 -14.40
C GLY A 223 -10.92 -12.38 -14.62
N PHE A 224 -9.87 -11.82 -14.03
CA PHE A 224 -8.49 -12.26 -14.16
C PHE A 224 -7.86 -12.50 -12.77
N PRO A 225 -7.83 -13.76 -12.28
CA PRO A 225 -7.30 -14.07 -10.95
C PRO A 225 -5.86 -13.61 -10.73
N GLY A 226 -5.01 -13.63 -11.76
CA GLY A 226 -3.62 -13.15 -11.68
C GLY A 226 -3.52 -11.65 -11.36
N TYR A 227 -4.44 -10.83 -11.87
CA TYR A 227 -4.52 -9.41 -11.50
C TYR A 227 -5.01 -9.23 -10.06
N VAL A 228 -6.08 -9.93 -9.66
CA VAL A 228 -6.62 -9.86 -8.29
C VAL A 228 -5.59 -10.30 -7.25
N GLN A 229 -4.81 -11.34 -7.55
CA GLN A 229 -3.68 -11.79 -6.74
C GLN A 229 -2.51 -10.80 -6.72
N MET A 230 -2.24 -10.11 -7.82
CA MET A 230 -1.20 -9.08 -7.93
C MET A 230 -1.54 -7.86 -7.08
N ILE A 231 -2.70 -7.23 -7.32
CA ILE A 231 -3.15 -6.05 -6.56
C ILE A 231 -3.49 -6.38 -5.09
N ASN A 232 -3.76 -7.66 -4.81
CA ASN A 232 -4.18 -8.20 -3.52
C ASN A 232 -5.52 -7.61 -3.03
N GLY A 233 -6.58 -7.84 -3.80
CA GLY A 233 -7.93 -7.49 -3.40
C GLY A 233 -8.86 -7.29 -4.60
N SER A 234 -10.12 -7.67 -4.39
CA SER A 234 -11.23 -7.40 -5.32
C SER A 234 -12.33 -6.65 -4.58
N PHE A 235 -12.95 -5.66 -5.23
CA PHE A 235 -14.06 -4.88 -4.68
C PHE A 235 -15.20 -5.76 -4.16
N ALA A 236 -15.70 -5.43 -2.97
CA ALA A 236 -16.79 -6.15 -2.31
C ALA A 236 -17.79 -5.20 -1.60
N GLY A 237 -17.93 -3.97 -2.09
CA GLY A 237 -18.80 -2.92 -1.54
C GLY A 237 -18.05 -1.72 -0.96
N HIS A 238 -18.79 -0.66 -0.63
CA HIS A 238 -18.28 0.61 -0.10
C HIS A 238 -19.13 1.09 1.09
N PRO A 239 -18.96 0.55 2.32
CA PRO A 239 -19.76 1.00 3.47
C PRO A 239 -19.58 2.49 3.82
N TRP A 240 -18.46 3.07 3.42
CA TRP A 240 -18.13 4.49 3.53
C TRP A 240 -18.26 5.10 2.13
N ASN A 241 -19.36 5.80 1.85
CA ASN A 241 -19.63 6.40 0.55
C ASN A 241 -18.86 7.73 0.38
N ALA A 242 -18.81 8.27 -0.83
CA ALA A 242 -18.21 9.58 -1.17
C ALA A 242 -18.61 10.79 -0.26
N GLY A 243 -19.73 10.69 0.47
CA GLY A 243 -20.18 11.69 1.43
C GLY A 243 -19.59 11.57 2.85
N ASN A 244 -19.00 10.43 3.21
CA ASN A 244 -18.48 10.14 4.54
C ASN A 244 -17.11 10.81 4.76
N THR A 245 -16.90 11.37 5.96
CA THR A 245 -15.55 11.70 6.45
C THR A 245 -15.08 10.53 7.30
N CYS A 246 -14.04 9.85 6.83
CA CYS A 246 -13.43 8.69 7.47
C CYS A 246 -12.25 9.12 8.34
N SER A 247 -11.95 8.32 9.37
CA SER A 247 -10.71 8.45 10.17
C SER A 247 -9.73 7.33 9.78
N PHE A 248 -8.44 7.65 9.75
CA PHE A 248 -7.38 6.78 9.24
C PHE A 248 -6.21 6.70 10.22
N VAL A 249 -5.55 5.54 10.28
CA VAL A 249 -4.25 5.33 10.92
C VAL A 249 -3.16 5.27 9.85
N ASN A 250 -2.07 5.98 10.05
CA ASN A 250 -0.81 5.80 9.32
C ASN A 250 0.13 4.94 10.18
N HIS A 251 0.29 3.68 9.79
CA HIS A 251 1.06 2.67 10.55
C HIS A 251 2.56 2.93 10.52
N GLU A 252 3.05 3.62 9.49
CA GLU A 252 4.49 3.81 9.26
C GLU A 252 4.76 5.25 8.75
N PRO A 253 4.66 6.30 9.61
CA PRO A 253 4.85 7.69 9.19
C PRO A 253 6.22 8.04 8.61
N SER A 254 7.22 7.15 8.73
CA SER A 254 8.53 7.28 8.08
C SER A 254 8.61 6.61 6.70
N HIS A 255 7.60 5.84 6.28
CA HIS A 255 7.61 5.16 4.98
C HIS A 255 7.40 6.19 3.85
N PRO A 256 8.24 6.21 2.80
CA PRO A 256 8.30 7.32 1.84
C PRO A 256 6.96 7.62 1.15
N THR A 257 6.16 6.58 0.89
CA THR A 257 4.86 6.71 0.22
C THR A 257 3.73 7.29 1.07
N VAL A 258 3.90 7.42 2.39
CA VAL A 258 2.86 7.86 3.34
C VAL A 258 3.32 8.92 4.35
N LYS A 259 4.59 9.34 4.31
CA LYS A 259 5.18 10.36 5.20
C LYS A 259 4.47 11.73 5.20
N MET A 260 3.68 12.02 4.17
CA MET A 260 2.88 13.25 4.03
C MET A 260 1.59 13.23 4.86
N PHE A 261 1.18 12.06 5.36
CA PHE A 261 0.08 11.92 6.31
C PHE A 261 0.61 11.85 7.75
N PRO A 262 0.03 12.57 8.72
CA PRO A 262 0.33 12.38 10.13
C PRO A 262 -0.13 10.99 10.61
N ALA A 263 0.28 10.61 11.83
CA ALA A 263 0.00 9.29 12.42
C ALA A 263 -1.50 8.93 12.46
N GLU A 264 -2.37 9.93 12.62
CA GLU A 264 -3.81 9.82 12.43
C GLU A 264 -4.32 11.03 11.62
N PHE A 265 -5.27 10.81 10.70
CA PHE A 265 -5.91 11.89 9.94
C PHE A 265 -7.36 11.57 9.60
N GLN A 266 -8.08 12.56 9.08
CA GLN A 266 -9.41 12.40 8.52
C GLN A 266 -9.43 12.82 7.06
N TRP A 267 -10.24 12.13 6.25
CA TRP A 267 -10.39 12.41 4.83
C TRP A 267 -11.82 12.11 4.37
N LYS A 268 -12.33 12.86 3.39
CA LYS A 268 -13.66 12.68 2.83
C LYS A 268 -13.59 11.99 1.47
N ASP A 269 -13.76 10.68 1.45
CA ASP A 269 -13.75 9.87 0.22
C ASP A 269 -14.64 8.63 0.35
N GLU A 270 -14.91 7.98 -0.78
CA GLU A 270 -15.48 6.64 -0.78
C GLU A 270 -14.38 5.60 -0.53
N ILE A 271 -14.59 4.69 0.43
CA ILE A 271 -13.60 3.68 0.84
C ILE A 271 -14.18 2.29 0.61
N TYR A 272 -13.50 1.52 -0.24
CA TYR A 272 -13.88 0.16 -0.61
C TYR A 272 -13.50 -0.86 0.46
N GLN A 273 -14.29 -1.93 0.58
CA GLN A 273 -13.95 -3.17 1.28
C GLN A 273 -13.68 -4.30 0.27
N TYR A 274 -13.02 -5.37 0.71
CA TYR A 274 -12.47 -6.38 -0.21
C TYR A 274 -12.97 -7.81 -0.01
N ASN A 275 -12.91 -8.57 -1.10
CA ASN A 275 -12.80 -10.03 -1.14
C ASN A 275 -11.42 -10.38 -1.72
N ASN A 276 -10.99 -11.64 -1.55
CA ASN A 276 -9.73 -12.16 -2.14
C ASN A 276 -8.48 -11.36 -1.72
N TYR A 277 -8.45 -10.93 -0.45
CA TYR A 277 -7.35 -10.20 0.16
C TYR A 277 -6.53 -11.13 1.06
N ASP A 278 -5.21 -11.22 0.85
CA ASP A 278 -4.29 -11.95 1.73
C ASP A 278 -3.35 -10.97 2.46
N PRO A 279 -3.46 -10.80 3.80
CA PRO A 279 -2.60 -9.90 4.58
C PRO A 279 -1.12 -10.33 4.57
N LYS A 280 -0.82 -11.59 4.21
CA LYS A 280 0.53 -12.15 4.15
C LYS A 280 1.31 -11.72 2.90
N THR A 281 0.67 -11.02 1.95
CA THR A 281 1.27 -10.68 0.64
C THR A 281 1.58 -9.20 0.44
N VAL A 282 1.15 -8.33 1.37
CA VAL A 282 1.28 -6.87 1.27
C VAL A 282 1.69 -6.24 2.60
N ARG A 283 2.36 -5.10 2.53
CA ARG A 283 2.62 -4.21 3.65
C ARG A 283 1.57 -3.11 3.65
N VAL A 284 0.65 -3.13 4.61
CA VAL A 284 -0.36 -2.09 4.79
C VAL A 284 0.27 -0.89 5.50
N LEU A 285 0.08 0.29 4.92
CA LEU A 285 0.64 1.55 5.42
C LEU A 285 -0.44 2.46 5.99
N LEU A 286 -1.61 2.51 5.33
CA LEU A 286 -2.80 3.23 5.82
C LEU A 286 -3.97 2.26 5.99
N SER A 287 -4.78 2.44 7.02
CA SER A 287 -6.08 1.78 7.16
C SER A 287 -7.12 2.70 7.81
N LEU A 288 -8.40 2.34 7.74
CA LEU A 288 -9.42 3.00 8.55
C LEU A 288 -9.14 2.78 10.05
N ASP A 289 -9.25 3.83 10.85
CA ASP A 289 -9.35 3.69 12.30
C ASP A 289 -10.78 3.32 12.68
N MET A 290 -11.03 2.03 12.89
CA MET A 290 -12.37 1.54 13.20
C MET A 290 -12.92 2.08 14.53
N SER A 291 -12.06 2.58 15.42
CA SER A 291 -12.48 3.21 16.68
C SER A 291 -13.12 4.60 16.48
N LYS A 292 -12.73 5.34 15.43
CA LYS A 292 -13.16 6.72 15.15
C LYS A 292 -14.01 6.89 13.88
N THR A 293 -13.85 6.02 12.88
CA THR A 293 -14.59 6.10 11.60
C THR A 293 -16.07 5.75 11.75
N SER A 294 -16.89 6.03 10.71
CA SER A 294 -18.31 5.67 10.66
C SER A 294 -18.82 5.46 9.22
N PRO A 295 -19.56 4.37 8.91
CA PRO A 295 -20.00 3.30 9.82
C PRO A 295 -18.85 2.48 10.41
N LYS A 296 -19.14 1.74 11.49
CA LYS A 296 -18.18 0.83 12.15
C LYS A 296 -18.47 -0.61 11.75
N MET A 297 -17.42 -1.39 11.54
CA MET A 297 -17.46 -2.75 11.01
C MET A 297 -16.50 -3.67 11.76
N PRO A 298 -16.88 -4.94 12.05
CA PRO A 298 -16.07 -5.84 12.88
C PRO A 298 -14.91 -6.49 12.11
N TYR A 299 -14.12 -5.71 11.37
CA TYR A 299 -12.97 -6.18 10.59
C TYR A 299 -11.99 -5.04 10.26
N HIS A 300 -10.78 -5.39 9.86
CA HIS A 300 -9.81 -4.43 9.31
C HIS A 300 -10.22 -3.97 7.90
N VAL A 301 -9.95 -2.70 7.57
CA VAL A 301 -10.11 -2.16 6.22
C VAL A 301 -8.81 -1.43 5.83
N PRO A 302 -7.90 -2.07 5.09
CA PRO A 302 -6.69 -1.44 4.58
C PRO A 302 -7.05 -0.42 3.49
N VAL A 303 -6.28 0.67 3.44
CA VAL A 303 -6.54 1.85 2.60
C VAL A 303 -5.36 2.11 1.66
N CYS A 304 -4.13 1.92 2.10
CA CYS A 304 -2.95 1.96 1.22
C CYS A 304 -2.00 0.83 1.58
N TRP A 305 -1.45 0.17 0.57
CA TRP A 305 -0.44 -0.86 0.74
C TRP A 305 0.59 -0.88 -0.39
N VAL A 306 1.72 -1.50 -0.07
CA VAL A 306 2.83 -1.74 -1.00
C VAL A 306 3.24 -3.22 -0.98
N ARG A 307 3.82 -3.71 -2.07
CA ARG A 307 4.43 -5.04 -2.15
C ARG A 307 5.46 -5.13 -3.26
N GLU A 308 6.23 -6.22 -3.25
CA GLU A 308 6.94 -6.71 -4.43
C GLU A 308 6.12 -7.83 -5.11
N PHE A 309 6.30 -7.96 -6.43
CA PHE A 309 5.62 -8.97 -7.27
C PHE A 309 6.52 -9.34 -8.45
N GLY A 310 7.12 -10.54 -8.38
CA GLY A 310 8.34 -10.83 -9.15
C GLY A 310 9.45 -9.85 -8.78
N SER A 311 10.14 -9.30 -9.79
CA SER A 311 11.15 -8.24 -9.60
C SER A 311 10.54 -6.84 -9.48
N GLY A 312 9.24 -6.66 -9.77
CA GLY A 312 8.56 -5.37 -9.75
C GLY A 312 8.00 -4.97 -8.39
N ARG A 313 7.52 -3.74 -8.30
CA ARG A 313 6.88 -3.17 -7.12
C ARG A 313 5.48 -2.68 -7.45
N LEU A 314 4.54 -2.91 -6.54
CA LEU A 314 3.16 -2.45 -6.62
C LEU A 314 2.85 -1.51 -5.46
N PHE A 315 2.25 -0.37 -5.78
CA PHE A 315 1.66 0.59 -4.85
C PHE A 315 0.16 0.69 -5.14
N TYR A 316 -0.67 0.66 -4.09
CA TYR A 316 -2.12 0.89 -4.21
C TYR A 316 -2.62 1.83 -3.12
N THR A 317 -3.59 2.67 -3.46
CA THR A 317 -4.37 3.49 -2.51
C THR A 317 -5.86 3.45 -2.85
N ASN A 318 -6.72 3.33 -1.84
CA ASN A 318 -8.18 3.25 -1.92
C ASN A 318 -8.81 4.66 -2.06
N LEU A 319 -8.06 5.70 -1.71
CA LEU A 319 -8.42 7.11 -1.91
C LEU A 319 -8.54 7.46 -3.41
N GLY A 320 -9.44 8.38 -3.74
CA GLY A 320 -9.59 8.93 -5.09
C GLY A 320 -10.97 8.88 -5.73
N HIS A 321 -12.07 8.57 -5.03
CA HIS A 321 -13.41 8.67 -5.65
C HIS A 321 -13.76 10.14 -5.93
N ASN A 322 -13.51 11.00 -4.94
CA ASN A 322 -13.90 12.40 -4.98
C ASN A 322 -12.94 13.25 -5.84
N ASP A 323 -13.51 14.06 -6.73
CA ASP A 323 -12.82 15.15 -7.46
C ASP A 323 -11.98 16.07 -6.55
N ALA A 324 -12.34 16.18 -5.27
CA ALA A 324 -11.60 16.96 -4.28
C ALA A 324 -10.27 16.29 -3.90
N THR A 325 -10.23 14.97 -3.76
CA THR A 325 -9.00 14.21 -3.48
C THR A 325 -7.98 14.42 -4.60
N TRP A 326 -8.42 14.41 -5.86
CA TRP A 326 -7.56 14.72 -7.02
C TRP A 326 -7.07 16.16 -7.11
N LYS A 327 -7.55 17.07 -6.25
CA LYS A 327 -7.13 18.48 -6.21
C LYS A 327 -6.32 18.82 -4.95
N ASP A 328 -6.10 17.86 -4.05
CA ASP A 328 -5.35 18.05 -2.81
C ASP A 328 -3.84 17.80 -3.00
N ALA A 329 -3.02 18.72 -2.51
CA ALA A 329 -1.56 18.64 -2.62
C ALA A 329 -0.93 17.46 -1.85
N THR A 330 -1.54 17.05 -0.74
CA THR A 330 -1.12 15.86 0.05
C THR A 330 -1.35 14.59 -0.76
N PHE A 331 -2.46 14.51 -1.50
CA PHE A 331 -2.72 13.39 -2.40
C PHE A 331 -1.78 13.41 -3.63
N HIS A 332 -1.42 14.61 -4.13
CA HIS A 332 -0.40 14.74 -5.19
C HIS A 332 0.97 14.24 -4.71
N GLU A 333 1.41 14.58 -3.49
CA GLU A 333 2.65 14.03 -2.91
C GLU A 333 2.55 12.52 -2.70
N HIS A 334 1.41 12.00 -2.22
CA HIS A 334 1.17 10.56 -2.03
C HIS A 334 1.32 9.78 -3.34
N LEU A 335 0.73 10.26 -4.45
CA LEU A 335 0.88 9.67 -5.78
C LEU A 335 2.32 9.74 -6.28
N LEU A 336 2.99 10.90 -6.13
CA LEU A 336 4.39 11.08 -6.54
C LEU A 336 5.35 10.17 -5.75
N ALA A 337 5.16 10.04 -4.45
CA ALA A 337 5.95 9.17 -3.59
C ALA A 337 5.68 7.69 -3.86
N GLY A 338 4.42 7.32 -4.13
CA GLY A 338 4.04 6.00 -4.64
C GLY A 338 4.79 5.65 -5.93
N PHE A 339 4.85 6.59 -6.89
CA PHE A 339 5.61 6.44 -8.13
C PHE A 339 7.11 6.27 -7.88
N ARG A 340 7.71 7.14 -7.06
CA ARG A 340 9.15 7.08 -6.75
C ARG A 340 9.54 5.78 -6.07
N TRP A 341 8.77 5.31 -5.10
CA TRP A 341 9.01 4.04 -4.43
C TRP A 341 8.84 2.83 -5.37
N ALA A 342 7.76 2.82 -6.17
CA ALA A 342 7.47 1.71 -7.07
C ALA A 342 8.49 1.62 -8.24
N THR A 343 8.94 2.75 -8.77
CA THR A 343 10.01 2.82 -9.79
C THR A 343 11.43 2.75 -9.23
N LYS A 344 11.57 2.49 -7.91
CA LYS A 344 12.84 2.30 -7.19
C LYS A 344 13.75 3.54 -7.16
N LEU A 345 13.19 4.74 -7.37
CA LEU A 345 13.85 6.02 -7.10
C LEU A 345 13.95 6.31 -5.59
N ASP A 346 13.03 5.78 -4.79
CA ASP A 346 13.08 5.77 -3.32
C ASP A 346 13.17 4.35 -2.75
N ASN A 347 13.81 4.24 -1.59
CA ASN A 347 13.87 3.02 -0.79
C ASN A 347 12.84 3.04 0.34
N GLY A 348 12.15 1.92 0.54
CA GLY A 348 11.22 1.68 1.65
C GLY A 348 10.85 0.19 1.71
N PRO A 349 10.60 -0.38 2.90
CA PRO A 349 10.35 -1.82 3.07
C PRO A 349 9.10 -2.30 2.31
N ALA A 350 9.24 -3.37 1.53
CA ALA A 350 8.12 -4.06 0.87
C ALA A 350 7.56 -5.24 1.69
N THR A 351 8.25 -5.65 2.76
CA THR A 351 7.95 -6.85 3.54
C THR A 351 6.54 -6.79 4.16
N PRO A 352 5.67 -7.79 3.94
CA PRO A 352 4.34 -7.83 4.53
C PRO A 352 4.34 -7.68 6.05
N ASN A 353 3.30 -7.02 6.59
CA ASN A 353 3.15 -6.73 8.02
C ASN A 353 1.84 -7.32 8.59
N PRO A 354 1.61 -8.64 8.49
CA PRO A 354 0.34 -9.28 8.85
C PRO A 354 -0.03 -9.06 10.32
N ASP A 355 0.93 -8.92 11.24
CA ASP A 355 0.67 -8.70 12.66
C ASP A 355 0.00 -7.34 12.96
N VAL A 356 0.39 -6.30 12.22
CA VAL A 356 -0.24 -4.95 12.28
C VAL A 356 -1.69 -5.04 11.80
N GLN A 357 -1.91 -5.76 10.70
CA GLN A 357 -3.23 -5.96 10.11
C GLN A 357 -4.13 -6.81 11.03
N ALA A 358 -3.57 -7.84 11.68
CA ALA A 358 -4.28 -8.67 12.65
C ALA A 358 -4.64 -7.91 13.94
N ALA A 359 -3.77 -7.02 14.42
CA ALA A 359 -4.05 -6.15 15.56
C ALA A 359 -5.20 -5.17 15.27
N GLU A 360 -5.19 -4.50 14.11
CA GLU A 360 -6.32 -3.65 13.69
C GLU A 360 -7.59 -4.45 13.40
N TYR A 361 -7.48 -5.72 12.95
CA TYR A 361 -8.64 -6.60 12.79
C TYR A 361 -9.29 -6.91 14.15
N VAL A 362 -8.50 -7.32 15.14
CA VAL A 362 -8.95 -7.55 16.52
C VAL A 362 -9.57 -6.30 17.13
N LYS A 363 -8.95 -5.13 16.93
CA LYS A 363 -9.49 -3.81 17.34
C LYS A 363 -10.83 -3.52 16.66
N GLY A 364 -10.97 -3.78 15.36
CA GLY A 364 -12.21 -3.63 14.61
C GLY A 364 -13.35 -4.48 15.17
N VAL A 365 -13.10 -5.78 15.43
CA VAL A 365 -14.07 -6.66 16.10
C VAL A 365 -14.41 -6.12 17.49
N ALA A 366 -13.40 -5.77 18.31
CA ALA A 366 -13.59 -5.32 19.68
C ALA A 366 -14.46 -4.07 19.76
N VAL A 367 -14.17 -3.05 18.95
CA VAL A 367 -14.93 -1.79 18.90
C VAL A 367 -16.41 -2.03 18.63
N VAL A 368 -16.76 -2.92 17.70
CA VAL A 368 -18.17 -3.17 17.33
C VAL A 368 -18.85 -4.11 18.32
N ALA A 369 -18.19 -5.22 18.70
CA ALA A 369 -18.77 -6.24 19.56
C ALA A 369 -18.93 -5.76 21.02
N ALA A 370 -17.90 -5.12 21.59
CA ALA A 370 -17.99 -4.52 22.92
C ALA A 370 -18.91 -3.28 22.91
N GLY A 371 -18.88 -2.48 21.83
CA GLY A 371 -19.77 -1.34 21.66
C GLY A 371 -21.25 -1.72 21.66
N ALA A 372 -21.63 -2.80 20.96
CA ALA A 372 -22.99 -3.35 21.00
C ALA A 372 -23.40 -3.82 22.41
N ALA A 373 -22.47 -4.39 23.16
CA ALA A 373 -22.67 -4.78 24.56
C ALA A 373 -22.47 -3.64 25.59
N LYS A 374 -22.23 -2.40 25.14
CA LYS A 374 -21.93 -1.22 25.97
C LYS A 374 -20.73 -1.40 26.93
N LYS A 375 -19.75 -2.25 26.57
CA LYS A 375 -18.49 -2.44 27.30
C LYS A 375 -17.38 -1.55 26.74
N ASP A 376 -16.37 -1.26 27.56
CA ASP A 376 -15.10 -0.69 27.08
C ASP A 376 -14.38 -1.71 26.18
N TRP A 377 -14.04 -1.29 24.96
CA TRP A 377 -13.34 -2.14 23.98
C TRP A 377 -11.82 -2.14 24.17
N GLN A 378 -11.24 -1.12 24.80
CA GLN A 378 -9.77 -0.97 24.92
C GLN A 378 -9.10 -2.15 25.66
N PRO A 379 -9.52 -2.56 26.88
CA PRO A 379 -8.88 -3.68 27.57
C PRO A 379 -9.14 -5.03 26.87
N ILE A 380 -10.29 -5.16 26.20
CA ILE A 380 -10.66 -6.38 25.45
C ILE A 380 -9.74 -6.53 24.23
N ALA A 381 -9.58 -5.47 23.43
CA ALA A 381 -8.64 -5.45 22.30
C ALA A 381 -7.20 -5.69 22.76
N ALA A 382 -6.75 -5.04 23.84
CA ALA A 382 -5.39 -5.20 24.37
C ALA A 382 -5.10 -6.61 24.94
N LYS A 383 -6.13 -7.32 25.43
CA LYS A 383 -6.02 -8.76 25.78
C LYS A 383 -5.97 -9.62 24.52
N ALA A 384 -6.92 -9.43 23.61
CA ALA A 384 -7.13 -10.27 22.44
C ALA A 384 -6.01 -10.14 21.39
N ALA A 385 -5.38 -8.97 21.25
CA ALA A 385 -4.25 -8.75 20.34
C ALA A 385 -3.03 -9.62 20.71
N LYS A 386 -2.89 -10.02 21.99
CA LYS A 386 -1.84 -10.97 22.41
C LYS A 386 -2.11 -12.41 21.92
N LYS A 387 -3.30 -12.69 21.39
CA LYS A 387 -3.71 -13.98 20.83
C LYS A 387 -3.80 -14.01 19.31
N SER A 388 -3.64 -12.90 18.60
CA SER A 388 -3.73 -12.90 17.13
C SER A 388 -2.60 -13.68 16.43
N ALA A 389 -1.52 -14.00 17.16
CA ALA A 389 -0.47 -14.91 16.72
C ALA A 389 -0.87 -16.41 16.80
N ASP A 390 -1.93 -16.76 17.54
CA ASP A 390 -2.52 -18.10 17.50
C ASP A 390 -3.34 -18.24 16.22
N ALA A 391 -2.81 -19.05 15.31
CA ALA A 391 -3.38 -19.33 14.00
C ALA A 391 -4.80 -19.93 14.06
N ALA A 392 -5.10 -20.78 15.04
CA ALA A 392 -6.40 -21.43 15.18
C ALA A 392 -7.44 -20.49 15.79
N TRP A 393 -7.05 -19.73 16.82
CA TRP A 393 -7.86 -18.67 17.41
C TRP A 393 -8.22 -17.60 16.37
N PHE A 394 -7.22 -17.06 15.66
CA PHE A 394 -7.45 -16.01 14.66
C PHE A 394 -8.22 -16.51 13.43
N ALA A 395 -7.97 -17.73 12.94
CA ALA A 395 -8.75 -18.31 11.84
C ALA A 395 -10.23 -18.48 12.23
N LYS A 396 -10.54 -18.88 13.47
CA LYS A 396 -11.92 -18.91 13.97
C LYS A 396 -12.50 -17.49 14.07
N LEU A 397 -11.73 -16.49 14.52
CA LEU A 397 -12.21 -15.11 14.63
C LEU A 397 -12.65 -14.57 13.26
N VAL A 398 -11.84 -14.79 12.23
CA VAL A 398 -12.18 -14.43 10.84
C VAL A 398 -13.43 -15.18 10.34
N ALA A 399 -13.60 -16.46 10.69
CA ALA A 399 -14.79 -17.23 10.33
C ALA A 399 -16.07 -16.71 11.02
N ASP A 400 -15.99 -16.33 12.30
CA ASP A 400 -17.10 -15.74 13.05
C ASP A 400 -17.50 -14.37 12.46
N VAL A 401 -16.51 -13.55 12.05
CA VAL A 401 -16.75 -12.27 11.37
C VAL A 401 -17.37 -12.46 9.99
N GLU A 402 -16.90 -13.44 9.21
CA GLU A 402 -17.50 -13.76 7.90
C GLU A 402 -18.94 -14.26 8.03
N ALA A 403 -19.29 -14.95 9.13
CA ALA A 403 -20.67 -15.29 9.45
C ALA A 403 -21.52 -14.03 9.75
N TRP A 404 -20.99 -13.06 10.51
CA TRP A 404 -21.64 -11.75 10.70
C TRP A 404 -21.81 -10.97 9.40
N ARG A 405 -20.77 -10.96 8.54
CA ARG A 405 -20.76 -10.27 7.25
C ARG A 405 -21.81 -10.84 6.29
N LYS A 406 -21.98 -12.16 6.27
CA LYS A 406 -22.96 -12.90 5.46
C LYS A 406 -24.36 -12.96 6.07
N ALA A 407 -24.55 -12.52 7.32
CA ALA A 407 -25.87 -12.45 7.92
C ALA A 407 -26.77 -11.45 7.17
N PRO A 408 -28.07 -11.75 6.99
CA PRO A 408 -29.00 -10.90 6.25
C PRO A 408 -28.94 -9.43 6.66
N THR A 409 -29.02 -8.54 5.67
CA THR A 409 -29.12 -7.09 5.88
C THR A 409 -30.22 -6.58 4.95
N PRO A 410 -31.51 -6.83 5.28
CA PRO A 410 -32.62 -6.56 4.39
C PRO A 410 -32.76 -5.05 4.09
N ASP A 411 -33.24 -4.75 2.88
CA ASP A 411 -33.61 -3.39 2.51
C ASP A 411 -34.87 -2.97 3.29
N ALA A 412 -34.69 -2.10 4.29
CA ALA A 412 -35.76 -1.60 5.16
C ALA A 412 -36.87 -0.81 4.44
N LYS A 413 -36.77 -0.60 3.12
CA LYS A 413 -37.84 -0.05 2.27
C LYS A 413 -38.62 -1.11 1.49
N LYS A 414 -38.26 -2.39 1.61
CA LYS A 414 -38.85 -3.52 0.87
C LYS A 414 -39.24 -4.70 1.76
N ALA A 415 -38.44 -4.99 2.79
CA ALA A 415 -38.66 -6.10 3.72
C ALA A 415 -39.71 -5.76 4.78
N SER A 416 -40.30 -6.79 5.38
CA SER A 416 -41.24 -6.64 6.50
C SER A 416 -40.52 -6.17 7.78
N PRO A 417 -41.24 -5.58 8.75
CA PRO A 417 -40.67 -5.26 10.06
C PRO A 417 -40.09 -6.50 10.77
N GLU A 418 -40.71 -7.67 10.58
CA GLU A 418 -40.27 -8.95 11.16
C GLU A 418 -38.97 -9.45 10.53
N GLU A 419 -38.82 -9.33 9.20
CA GLU A 419 -37.57 -9.66 8.50
C GLU A 419 -36.42 -8.75 8.96
N VAL A 420 -36.68 -7.45 9.12
CA VAL A 420 -35.71 -6.47 9.63
C VAL A 420 -35.33 -6.78 11.08
N GLN A 421 -36.31 -7.07 11.95
CA GLN A 421 -36.09 -7.42 13.35
C GLN A 421 -35.31 -8.74 13.51
N SER A 422 -35.67 -9.77 12.74
CA SER A 422 -35.00 -11.08 12.74
C SER A 422 -33.54 -10.97 12.26
N ALA A 423 -33.30 -10.20 11.20
CA ALA A 423 -31.95 -9.92 10.72
C ALA A 423 -31.11 -9.14 11.75
N ALA A 424 -31.71 -8.15 12.43
CA ALA A 424 -31.05 -7.38 13.49
C ALA A 424 -30.70 -8.26 14.71
N ALA A 425 -31.63 -9.11 15.16
CA ALA A 425 -31.39 -10.07 16.24
C ALA A 425 -30.23 -11.02 15.90
N LYS A 426 -30.28 -11.65 14.72
CA LYS A 426 -29.20 -12.53 14.25
C LYS A 426 -27.83 -11.85 14.18
N LYS A 427 -27.76 -10.57 13.81
CA LYS A 427 -26.50 -9.80 13.86
C LYS A 427 -26.08 -9.42 15.28
N SER A 428 -27.01 -9.22 16.21
CA SER A 428 -26.72 -9.02 17.63
C SER A 428 -26.10 -10.28 18.26
N ASP A 429 -26.68 -11.46 18.00
CA ASP A 429 -26.19 -12.74 18.52
C ASP A 429 -24.76 -13.03 18.03
N LEU A 430 -24.49 -12.75 16.76
CA LEU A 430 -23.15 -12.90 16.17
C LEU A 430 -22.14 -11.90 16.74
N LEU A 431 -22.54 -10.68 17.12
CA LEU A 431 -21.68 -9.75 17.86
C LEU A 431 -21.43 -10.21 19.30
N ALA A 432 -22.42 -10.80 19.97
CA ALA A 432 -22.23 -11.39 21.30
C ALA A 432 -21.27 -12.60 21.25
N ALA A 433 -21.37 -13.44 20.22
CA ALA A 433 -20.43 -14.54 19.99
C ALA A 433 -19.00 -14.05 19.71
N LEU A 434 -18.84 -12.98 18.94
CA LEU A 434 -17.54 -12.33 18.70
C LEU A 434 -16.95 -11.72 19.98
N LEU A 435 -17.76 -11.06 20.82
CA LEU A 435 -17.32 -10.54 22.11
C LEU A 435 -16.83 -11.68 23.03
N ALA A 436 -17.62 -12.75 23.14
CA ALA A 436 -17.26 -13.94 23.92
C ALA A 436 -16.07 -14.73 23.33
N HIS A 437 -15.66 -14.45 22.10
CA HIS A 437 -14.41 -14.93 21.52
C HIS A 437 -13.23 -14.09 22.05
N LEU A 438 -13.31 -12.76 21.93
CA LEU A 438 -12.25 -11.84 22.38
C LEU A 438 -12.00 -11.88 23.89
N GLU A 439 -13.03 -12.14 24.69
CA GLU A 439 -12.93 -12.19 26.16
C GLU A 439 -12.26 -13.46 26.68
N LYS A 440 -12.13 -14.53 25.87
CA LYS A 440 -11.41 -15.77 26.20
C LYS A 440 -9.92 -15.64 25.94
#